data_AF-A3KMT9-F1
#
_entry.id   AF-A3KMT9-F1
#
_cell.length_a   1.000
_cell.length_b   1.000
_cell.length_c   1.000
_cell.angle_alpha   90.00
_cell.angle_beta   90.00
_cell.angle_gamma   90.00
#
_symmetry.space_group_name_H-M   'P 1'
#
loop_
_entity.id
_entity.type
_entity.pdbx_description
1 polymer ?
#
loop_
_entity_poly.entity_id
_entity_poly.type
_entity_poly.pdbx_seq_one_letter_code
_entity_poly.pdbx_strand_id
1 'polypeptide(L)'
;MAQWYDLQQIDTKFLEQVHQLYDDSFPMEIRQYLAQWLENQDWEHAANNVSVATILFHGLLSQLDDQYSRFSLENNFLLQHNIRKSKRNLQDHFQEDPVQMAMIINNCLREESKILCNARASNKNQVGSTQTTVMLDKQKELDKKVTDVRNRANEVEQDVKLLEDLQDEYDFKFKTVQSRENEHNGLAQNELKKEKMFLTNMNIGVLVKRKAIIQKIAELMSVTDHTQSALINEELVEWKHRQQIACIGGPPNACLDQLQSWFTTIAKSLLQVRQQLKKLEELEQKLTYDIDPITCNKQALQERTQSLFKQLLQSSFVVERQPCMPTHPQRPMVLKTGVQFTVKLRVLVKLQELNYQLKVKVLFDKDVNDKNIVKGFRKFNILGTHTKVMNMEESTNGSLAAEDLCRGVRDKLGLGDLHRGGGVPRTGCLHL
;
A
#
# COMPACT_ATOMS: atom_id res chain seq x y z
N MET A 1 -9.32 15.83 -30.94
CA MET A 1 -8.99 15.73 -29.49
C MET A 1 -8.06 16.88 -29.18
N ALA A 2 -8.15 17.46 -27.98
CA ALA A 2 -7.30 18.60 -27.62
C ALA A 2 -5.83 18.16 -27.53
N GLN A 3 -4.90 19.00 -27.98
CA GLN A 3 -3.45 18.84 -27.83
C GLN A 3 -3.06 18.58 -26.36
N TRP A 4 -3.80 19.18 -25.42
CA TRP A 4 -3.64 18.93 -23.99
C TRP A 4 -3.81 17.45 -23.60
N TYR A 5 -4.76 16.75 -24.21
CA TYR A 5 -4.96 15.33 -23.95
C TYR A 5 -3.77 14.51 -24.44
N ASP A 6 -3.25 14.82 -25.63
CA ASP A 6 -2.07 14.14 -26.18
C ASP A 6 -0.83 14.36 -25.31
N LEU A 7 -0.67 15.56 -24.71
CA LEU A 7 0.41 15.87 -23.77
C LEU A 7 0.31 15.03 -22.50
N GLN A 8 -0.88 14.81 -21.96
CA GLN A 8 -1.05 14.02 -20.73
C GLN A 8 -0.67 12.53 -20.88
N GLN A 9 -0.55 12.04 -22.12
CA GLN A 9 -0.24 10.64 -22.42
C GLN A 9 1.26 10.38 -22.70
N ILE A 10 2.11 11.42 -22.64
CA ILE A 10 3.55 11.26 -22.88
C ILE A 10 4.31 10.83 -21.62
N ASP A 11 5.52 10.29 -21.79
CA ASP A 11 6.36 9.87 -20.67
C ASP A 11 6.64 11.00 -19.67
N THR A 12 6.77 10.65 -18.39
CA THR A 12 6.99 11.58 -17.26
C THR A 12 8.15 12.55 -17.46
N LYS A 13 9.22 12.13 -18.14
CA LYS A 13 10.38 12.96 -18.53
C LYS A 13 10.01 14.18 -19.39
N PHE A 14 8.98 14.06 -20.24
CA PHE A 14 8.49 15.18 -21.07
C PHE A 14 7.41 15.99 -20.34
N LEU A 15 6.62 15.35 -19.47
CA LEU A 15 5.67 16.05 -18.59
C LEU A 15 6.38 17.05 -17.66
N GLU A 16 7.59 16.76 -17.19
CA GLU A 16 8.39 17.72 -16.40
C GLU A 16 8.73 18.99 -17.21
N GLN A 17 8.99 18.85 -18.52
CA GLN A 17 9.19 20.01 -19.40
C GLN A 17 7.91 20.83 -19.55
N VAL A 18 6.76 20.15 -19.61
CA VAL A 18 5.44 20.83 -19.61
C VAL A 18 5.24 21.58 -18.30
N HIS A 19 5.59 21.01 -17.15
CA HIS A 19 5.50 21.71 -15.86
C HIS A 19 6.32 23.00 -15.80
N GLN A 20 7.49 23.02 -16.44
CA GLN A 20 8.35 24.22 -16.49
C GLN A 20 7.82 25.33 -17.40
N LEU A 21 6.84 25.06 -18.27
CA LEU A 21 6.23 26.06 -19.16
C LEU A 21 5.16 26.93 -18.47
N TYR A 22 4.61 26.46 -17.36
CA TYR A 22 3.48 27.10 -16.69
C TYR A 22 3.89 27.66 -15.33
N ASP A 23 3.65 28.94 -15.14
CA ASP A 23 3.89 29.66 -13.90
C ASP A 23 2.66 30.53 -13.53
N ASP A 24 2.82 31.43 -12.56
CA ASP A 24 1.75 32.32 -12.11
C ASP A 24 1.32 33.34 -13.18
N SER A 25 2.09 33.53 -14.26
CA SER A 25 1.74 34.44 -15.37
C SER A 25 0.66 33.85 -16.27
N PHE A 26 0.69 32.54 -16.53
CA PHE A 26 -0.39 31.84 -17.22
C PHE A 26 -0.65 30.50 -16.51
N PRO A 27 -1.64 30.44 -15.61
CA PRO A 27 -1.88 29.26 -14.80
C PRO A 27 -2.25 28.02 -15.62
N MET A 28 -1.63 26.88 -15.33
CA MET A 28 -1.93 25.58 -15.95
C MET A 28 -3.41 25.18 -15.81
N GLU A 29 -4.08 25.64 -14.77
CA GLU A 29 -5.52 25.44 -14.55
C GLU A 29 -6.35 25.99 -15.71
N ILE A 30 -6.01 27.19 -16.20
CA ILE A 30 -6.68 27.83 -17.34
C ILE A 30 -6.38 27.05 -18.61
N ARG A 31 -5.12 26.68 -18.82
CA ARG A 31 -4.70 25.82 -19.94
C ARG A 31 -5.50 24.53 -20.01
N GLN A 32 -5.72 23.87 -18.88
CA GLN A 32 -6.40 22.58 -18.78
C GLN A 32 -7.91 22.71 -19.01
N TYR A 33 -8.60 23.59 -18.27
CA TYR A 33 -10.06 23.66 -18.32
C TYR A 33 -10.60 24.33 -19.57
N LEU A 34 -9.80 25.18 -20.22
CA LEU A 34 -10.14 25.84 -21.47
C LEU A 34 -9.34 25.31 -22.66
N ALA A 35 -8.73 24.12 -22.54
CA ALA A 35 -7.82 23.57 -23.55
C ALA A 35 -8.38 23.62 -24.97
N GLN A 36 -9.61 23.12 -25.16
CA GLN A 36 -10.24 23.09 -26.47
C GLN A 36 -10.53 24.49 -27.01
N TRP A 37 -10.90 25.45 -26.16
CA TRP A 37 -11.17 26.82 -26.60
C TRP A 37 -9.87 27.53 -26.98
N LEU A 38 -8.83 27.41 -26.14
CA LEU A 38 -7.51 28.00 -26.36
C LEU A 38 -6.88 27.48 -27.66
N GLU A 39 -6.91 26.18 -27.90
CA GLU A 39 -6.29 25.57 -29.09
C GLU A 39 -6.98 25.95 -30.41
N ASN A 40 -8.23 26.41 -30.35
CA ASN A 40 -9.01 26.81 -31.52
C ASN A 40 -8.83 28.29 -31.91
N GLN A 41 -8.13 29.11 -31.11
CA GLN A 41 -7.92 30.52 -31.42
C GLN A 41 -6.60 30.75 -32.17
N ASP A 42 -6.56 31.77 -33.02
CA ASP A 42 -5.35 32.20 -33.72
C ASP A 42 -4.52 33.18 -32.86
N TRP A 43 -3.77 32.62 -31.92
CA TRP A 43 -2.90 33.40 -31.02
C TRP A 43 -1.71 34.04 -31.72
N GLU A 44 -1.28 33.49 -32.87
CA GLU A 44 -0.20 34.07 -33.68
C GLU A 44 -0.64 35.39 -34.33
N HIS A 45 -1.87 35.44 -34.85
CA HIS A 45 -2.45 36.69 -35.34
C HIS A 45 -2.69 37.69 -34.20
N ALA A 46 -3.22 37.21 -33.06
CA ALA A 46 -3.49 38.06 -31.90
C ALA A 46 -2.22 38.68 -31.29
N ALA A 47 -1.10 37.96 -31.28
CA ALA A 47 0.19 38.46 -30.81
C ALA A 47 0.72 39.67 -31.62
N ASN A 48 0.20 39.88 -32.83
CA ASN A 48 0.61 40.99 -33.72
C ASN A 48 -0.48 42.07 -33.89
N ASN A 49 -1.67 41.88 -33.30
CA ASN A 49 -2.81 42.77 -33.50
C ASN A 49 -3.55 43.03 -32.17
N VAL A 50 -3.37 44.24 -31.63
CA VAL A 50 -3.98 44.69 -30.36
C VAL A 50 -5.50 44.49 -30.36
N SER A 51 -6.19 44.81 -31.46
CA SER A 51 -7.66 44.72 -31.49
C SER A 51 -8.16 43.28 -31.35
N VAL A 52 -7.47 42.33 -31.98
CA VAL A 52 -7.78 40.90 -31.89
C VAL A 52 -7.37 40.35 -30.53
N ALA A 53 -6.21 40.78 -29.99
CA ALA A 53 -5.77 40.41 -28.66
C ALA A 53 -6.78 40.83 -27.58
N THR A 54 -7.31 42.05 -27.65
CA THR A 54 -8.33 42.55 -26.71
C THR A 54 -9.63 41.75 -26.82
N ILE A 55 -10.07 41.40 -28.03
CA ILE A 55 -11.28 40.58 -28.23
C ILE A 55 -11.08 39.18 -27.63
N LEU A 56 -9.94 38.53 -27.91
CA LEU A 56 -9.64 37.21 -27.37
C LEU A 56 -9.46 37.22 -25.84
N PHE A 57 -8.90 38.30 -25.28
CA PHE A 57 -8.79 38.47 -23.84
C PHE A 57 -10.17 38.51 -23.15
N HIS A 58 -11.09 39.34 -23.63
CA HIS A 58 -12.45 39.35 -23.09
C HIS A 58 -13.20 38.05 -23.38
N GLY A 59 -12.93 37.40 -24.52
CA GLY A 59 -13.42 36.05 -24.83
C GLY A 59 -12.95 35.02 -23.80
N LEU A 60 -11.68 35.05 -23.41
CA LEU A 60 -11.10 34.17 -22.39
C LEU A 60 -11.72 34.40 -21.02
N LEU A 61 -11.92 35.67 -20.62
CA LEU A 61 -12.58 36.00 -19.35
C LEU A 61 -14.03 35.48 -19.29
N SER A 62 -14.75 35.58 -20.41
CA SER A 62 -16.11 35.03 -20.55
C SER A 62 -16.11 33.51 -20.42
N GLN A 63 -15.16 32.82 -21.05
CA GLN A 63 -15.00 31.38 -20.89
C GLN A 63 -14.71 30.98 -19.44
N LEU A 64 -13.94 31.78 -18.68
CA LEU A 64 -13.71 31.54 -17.26
C LEU A 64 -14.98 31.71 -16.41
N ASP A 65 -15.87 32.64 -16.76
CA ASP A 65 -17.18 32.79 -16.10
C ASP A 65 -18.10 31.60 -16.37
N ASP A 66 -18.08 31.07 -17.59
CA ASP A 66 -18.81 29.85 -17.94
C ASP A 66 -18.28 28.65 -17.14
N GLN A 67 -16.95 28.49 -17.02
CA GLN A 67 -16.36 27.42 -16.19
C GLN A 67 -16.66 27.60 -14.71
N TYR A 68 -16.63 28.83 -14.19
CA TYR A 68 -17.02 29.11 -12.82
C TYR A 68 -18.46 28.67 -12.53
N SER A 69 -19.37 28.94 -13.48
CA SER A 69 -20.76 28.53 -13.38
C SER A 69 -20.91 27.00 -13.38
N ARG A 70 -20.14 26.29 -14.21
CA ARG A 70 -20.09 24.82 -14.21
C ARG A 70 -19.60 24.25 -12.88
N PHE A 71 -18.52 24.78 -12.32
CA PHE A 71 -18.03 24.35 -10.99
C PHE A 71 -18.97 24.72 -9.86
N SER A 72 -19.79 25.77 -10.03
CA SER A 72 -20.87 26.12 -9.11
C SER A 72 -21.97 25.06 -9.09
N LEU A 73 -22.35 24.53 -10.25
CA LEU A 73 -23.31 23.42 -10.35
C LEU A 73 -22.78 22.12 -9.72
N GLU A 74 -21.48 21.86 -9.85
CA GLU A 74 -20.82 20.68 -9.27
C GLU A 74 -20.49 20.83 -7.77
N ASN A 75 -20.79 21.98 -7.15
CA ASN A 75 -20.42 22.32 -5.78
C ASN A 75 -18.92 22.16 -5.48
N ASN A 76 -18.06 22.29 -6.49
CA ASN A 76 -16.61 22.14 -6.32
C ASN A 76 -15.99 23.45 -5.81
N PHE A 77 -16.06 23.66 -4.50
CA PHE A 77 -15.60 24.89 -3.84
C PHE A 77 -14.13 25.23 -4.17
N LEU A 78 -13.26 24.21 -4.24
CA LEU A 78 -11.84 24.41 -4.54
C LEU A 78 -11.63 24.96 -5.95
N LEU A 79 -12.24 24.33 -6.96
CA LEU A 79 -12.10 24.76 -8.35
C LEU A 79 -12.77 26.12 -8.60
N GLN A 80 -13.89 26.40 -7.93
CA GLN A 80 -14.52 27.73 -7.97
C GLN A 80 -13.58 28.82 -7.44
N HIS A 81 -12.94 28.57 -6.29
CA HIS A 81 -11.99 29.51 -5.69
C HIS A 81 -10.77 29.72 -6.62
N ASN A 82 -10.21 28.64 -7.17
CA ASN A 82 -9.04 28.71 -8.04
C ASN A 82 -9.35 29.46 -9.34
N ILE A 83 -10.43 29.14 -10.06
CA ILE A 83 -10.82 29.88 -11.28
C ILE A 83 -11.07 31.35 -10.98
N ARG A 84 -11.71 31.67 -9.84
CA ARG A 84 -11.94 33.07 -9.45
C ARG A 84 -10.63 33.82 -9.22
N LYS A 85 -9.63 33.18 -8.59
CA LYS A 85 -8.30 33.74 -8.38
C LYS A 85 -7.55 33.90 -9.71
N SER A 86 -7.53 32.86 -10.53
CA SER A 86 -6.83 32.82 -11.81
C SER A 86 -7.41 33.85 -12.80
N LYS A 87 -8.74 34.04 -12.82
CA LYS A 87 -9.39 35.13 -13.56
C LYS A 87 -8.93 36.51 -13.09
N ARG A 88 -8.93 36.77 -11.77
CA ARG A 88 -8.47 38.05 -11.23
C ARG A 88 -7.01 38.32 -11.59
N ASN A 89 -6.14 37.32 -11.44
CA ASN A 89 -4.73 37.44 -11.81
C ASN A 89 -4.56 37.80 -13.29
N LEU A 90 -5.28 37.12 -14.20
CA LEU A 90 -5.22 37.47 -15.63
C LEU A 90 -5.69 38.90 -15.90
N GLN A 91 -6.75 39.36 -15.21
CA GLN A 91 -7.23 40.73 -15.34
C GLN A 91 -6.18 41.74 -14.89
N ASP A 92 -5.61 41.56 -13.70
CA ASP A 92 -4.65 42.50 -13.14
C ASP A 92 -3.34 42.58 -13.96
N HIS A 93 -2.94 41.48 -14.61
CA HIS A 93 -1.67 41.41 -15.36
C HIS A 93 -1.77 41.78 -16.84
N PHE A 94 -2.91 41.52 -17.50
CA PHE A 94 -3.01 41.62 -18.96
C PHE A 94 -4.12 42.54 -19.47
N GLN A 95 -4.91 43.15 -18.59
CA GLN A 95 -5.96 44.08 -19.01
C GLN A 95 -5.40 45.32 -19.72
N GLU A 96 -4.23 45.79 -19.29
CA GLU A 96 -3.54 46.95 -19.91
C GLU A 96 -2.68 46.54 -21.12
N ASP A 97 -2.24 45.27 -21.21
CA ASP A 97 -1.51 44.73 -22.36
C ASP A 97 -1.98 43.31 -22.76
N PRO A 98 -3.10 43.21 -23.51
CA PRO A 98 -3.62 41.92 -23.99
C PRO A 98 -2.70 41.23 -25.00
N VAL A 99 -1.81 41.97 -25.67
CA VAL A 99 -0.89 41.42 -26.68
C VAL A 99 0.17 40.55 -26.01
N GLN A 100 0.69 40.97 -24.86
CA GLN A 100 1.61 40.17 -24.07
C GLN A 100 1.00 38.82 -23.68
N MET A 101 -0.28 38.79 -23.29
CA MET A 101 -0.99 37.53 -23.01
C MET A 101 -1.05 36.62 -24.24
N ALA A 102 -1.43 37.17 -25.39
CA ALA A 102 -1.50 36.41 -26.63
C ALA A 102 -0.13 35.82 -27.03
N MET A 103 0.96 36.57 -26.81
CA MET A 103 2.33 36.07 -27.01
C MET A 103 2.66 34.91 -26.07
N ILE A 104 2.30 35.00 -24.78
CA ILE A 104 2.55 33.94 -23.78
C ILE A 104 1.79 32.67 -24.19
N ILE A 105 0.49 32.77 -24.47
CA ILE A 105 -0.33 31.61 -24.84
C ILE A 105 0.19 30.96 -26.14
N ASN A 106 0.51 31.77 -27.16
CA ASN A 106 1.08 31.26 -28.41
C ASN A 106 2.41 30.52 -28.17
N ASN A 107 3.31 31.11 -27.38
CA ASN A 107 4.58 30.49 -27.04
C ASN A 107 4.39 29.17 -26.28
N CYS A 108 3.50 29.13 -25.28
CA CYS A 108 3.19 27.90 -24.54
C CYS A 108 2.68 26.79 -25.48
N LEU A 109 1.68 27.07 -26.33
CA LEU A 109 1.13 26.08 -27.28
C LEU A 109 2.16 25.59 -28.30
N ARG A 110 3.06 26.47 -28.73
CA ARG A 110 4.15 26.14 -29.66
C ARG A 110 5.22 25.28 -28.99
N GLU A 111 5.63 25.60 -27.76
CA GLU A 111 6.59 24.80 -27.00
C GLU A 111 6.00 23.43 -26.65
N GLU A 112 4.72 23.36 -26.27
CA GLU A 112 3.99 22.09 -26.12
C GLU A 112 4.05 21.22 -27.39
N SER A 113 3.83 21.83 -28.56
CA SER A 113 3.91 21.12 -29.85
C SER A 113 5.31 20.56 -30.11
N LYS A 114 6.35 21.32 -29.74
CA LYS A 114 7.75 20.85 -29.83
C LYS A 114 8.01 19.70 -28.88
N ILE A 115 7.52 19.76 -27.64
CA ILE A 115 7.64 18.67 -26.66
C ILE A 115 6.98 17.40 -27.20
N LEU A 116 5.76 17.50 -27.76
CA LEU A 116 5.06 16.38 -28.38
C LEU A 116 5.86 15.78 -29.55
N CYS A 117 6.40 16.61 -30.44
CA CYS A 117 7.25 16.17 -31.55
C CYS A 117 8.50 15.43 -31.04
N ASN A 118 9.16 15.96 -30.01
CA ASN A 118 10.34 15.36 -29.39
C ASN A 118 10.01 14.03 -28.68
N ALA A 119 8.86 13.94 -28.03
CA ALA A 119 8.37 12.71 -27.40
C ALA A 119 8.07 11.62 -28.45
N ARG A 120 7.38 11.98 -29.54
CA ARG A 120 7.08 11.08 -30.66
C ARG A 120 8.36 10.60 -31.36
N ALA A 121 9.35 11.46 -31.52
CA ALA A 121 10.66 11.09 -32.08
C ALA A 121 11.46 10.17 -31.14
N SER A 122 11.41 10.41 -29.83
CA SER A 122 12.10 9.59 -28.84
C SER A 122 11.47 8.20 -28.70
N ASN A 123 10.15 8.08 -28.82
CA ASN A 123 9.45 6.79 -28.79
C ASN A 123 9.75 5.90 -30.00
N LYS A 124 10.10 6.47 -31.15
CA LYS A 124 10.55 5.69 -32.32
C LYS A 124 11.96 5.11 -32.15
N ASN A 125 12.78 5.68 -31.27
CA ASN A 125 14.19 5.31 -31.07
C ASN A 125 14.46 4.54 -29.77
N GLN A 126 13.48 4.39 -28.87
CA GLN A 126 13.65 3.68 -27.59
C GLN A 126 13.02 2.28 -27.61
N VAL A 127 13.87 1.26 -27.77
CA VAL A 127 13.67 -0.12 -27.28
C VAL A 127 13.79 -0.17 -25.73
N GLY A 128 13.55 0.94 -25.03
CA GLY A 128 14.03 1.20 -23.65
C GLY A 128 12.98 1.27 -22.54
N SER A 129 11.68 1.17 -22.82
CA SER A 129 10.63 1.21 -21.77
C SER A 129 10.32 -0.17 -21.16
N THR A 130 11.30 -1.09 -21.16
CA THR A 130 11.08 -2.45 -20.66
C THR A 130 11.03 -2.47 -19.13
N GLN A 131 11.83 -1.66 -18.44
CA GLN A 131 11.95 -1.74 -16.96
C GLN A 131 10.70 -1.25 -16.21
N THR A 132 10.12 -0.11 -16.61
CA THR A 132 8.89 0.42 -15.97
C THR A 132 7.69 -0.47 -16.25
N THR A 133 7.58 -0.99 -17.48
CA THR A 133 6.52 -1.92 -17.89
C THR A 133 6.62 -3.24 -17.12
N VAL A 134 7.82 -3.81 -17.01
CA VAL A 134 8.08 -5.04 -16.24
C VAL A 134 7.77 -4.85 -14.75
N MET A 135 8.06 -3.68 -14.16
CA MET A 135 7.72 -3.40 -12.75
C MET A 135 6.21 -3.32 -12.54
N LEU A 136 5.47 -2.66 -13.44
CA LEU A 136 4.01 -2.60 -13.40
C LEU A 136 3.37 -3.99 -13.58
N ASP A 137 3.93 -4.83 -14.45
CA ASP A 137 3.42 -6.18 -14.69
C ASP A 137 3.64 -7.10 -13.49
N LYS A 138 4.81 -7.03 -12.84
CA LYS A 138 5.09 -7.75 -11.58
C LYS A 138 4.10 -7.38 -10.48
N GLN A 139 3.84 -6.10 -10.29
CA GLN A 139 2.91 -5.61 -9.27
C GLN A 139 1.48 -6.11 -9.53
N LYS A 140 1.02 -6.06 -10.79
CA LYS A 140 -0.30 -6.60 -11.18
C LYS A 140 -0.39 -8.11 -10.98
N GLU A 141 0.68 -8.85 -11.25
CA GLU A 141 0.72 -10.29 -11.03
C GLU A 141 0.59 -10.61 -9.53
N LEU A 142 1.30 -9.87 -8.67
CA LEU A 142 1.21 -10.05 -7.24
C LEU A 142 -0.17 -9.66 -6.70
N ASP A 143 -0.77 -8.56 -7.17
CA ASP A 143 -2.15 -8.16 -6.87
C ASP A 143 -3.15 -9.29 -7.17
N LYS A 144 -2.97 -9.97 -8.31
CA LYS A 144 -3.79 -11.12 -8.70
C LYS A 144 -3.58 -12.30 -7.74
N LYS A 145 -2.34 -12.63 -7.37
CA LYS A 145 -2.02 -13.71 -6.42
C LYS A 145 -2.59 -13.43 -5.03
N VAL A 146 -2.46 -12.21 -4.53
CA VAL A 146 -3.03 -11.78 -3.24
C VAL A 146 -4.56 -11.86 -3.25
N THR A 147 -5.18 -11.46 -4.37
CA THR A 147 -6.63 -11.60 -4.54
C THR A 147 -7.08 -13.05 -4.60
N ASP A 148 -6.32 -13.95 -5.25
CA ASP A 148 -6.59 -15.39 -5.27
C ASP A 148 -6.56 -15.99 -3.85
N VAL A 149 -5.55 -15.65 -3.03
CA VAL A 149 -5.46 -16.08 -1.62
C VAL A 149 -6.71 -15.67 -0.84
N ARG A 150 -7.15 -14.41 -1.00
CA ARG A 150 -8.38 -13.90 -0.34
C ARG A 150 -9.62 -14.66 -0.80
N ASN A 151 -9.78 -14.89 -2.10
CA ASN A 151 -10.96 -15.55 -2.65
C ASN A 151 -11.06 -17.00 -2.16
N ARG A 152 -9.95 -17.75 -2.20
CA ARG A 152 -9.89 -19.12 -1.68
C ARG A 152 -10.16 -19.19 -0.18
N ALA A 153 -9.69 -18.22 0.60
CA ALA A 153 -10.01 -18.15 2.03
C ALA A 153 -11.53 -17.97 2.28
N ASN A 154 -12.18 -17.13 1.49
CA ASN A 154 -13.64 -16.94 1.54
C ASN A 154 -14.40 -18.19 1.11
N GLU A 155 -13.94 -18.90 0.07
CA GLU A 155 -14.53 -20.17 -0.36
C GLU A 155 -14.45 -21.24 0.74
N VAL A 156 -13.30 -21.36 1.41
CA VAL A 156 -13.15 -22.27 2.56
C VAL A 156 -14.13 -21.91 3.68
N GLU A 157 -14.30 -20.62 4.00
CA GLU A 157 -15.27 -20.20 5.02
C GLU A 157 -16.71 -20.59 4.62
N GLN A 158 -17.09 -20.39 3.35
CA GLN A 158 -18.41 -20.81 2.87
C GLN A 158 -18.60 -22.32 2.95
N ASP A 159 -17.60 -23.10 2.55
CA ASP A 159 -17.66 -24.56 2.63
C ASP A 159 -17.77 -25.05 4.07
N VAL A 160 -17.08 -24.41 5.03
CA VAL A 160 -17.18 -24.75 6.46
C VAL A 160 -18.58 -24.46 7.01
N LYS A 161 -19.21 -23.35 6.61
CA LYS A 161 -20.62 -23.07 6.96
C LYS A 161 -21.57 -24.14 6.42
N LEU A 162 -21.42 -24.52 5.15
CA LEU A 162 -22.22 -25.58 4.55
C LEU A 162 -22.00 -26.95 5.22
N LEU A 163 -20.78 -27.23 5.68
CA LEU A 163 -20.48 -28.43 6.45
C LEU A 163 -21.17 -28.40 7.82
N GLU A 164 -21.16 -27.26 8.51
CA GLU A 164 -21.87 -27.08 9.77
C GLU A 164 -23.37 -27.34 9.60
N ASP A 165 -24.01 -26.73 8.61
CA ASP A 165 -25.43 -26.92 8.32
C ASP A 165 -25.78 -28.39 8.03
N LEU A 166 -24.97 -29.06 7.19
CA LEU A 166 -25.16 -30.47 6.86
C LEU A 166 -25.02 -31.38 8.09
N GLN A 167 -24.08 -31.05 8.98
CA GLN A 167 -23.83 -31.82 10.18
C GLN A 167 -24.94 -31.61 11.22
N ASP A 168 -25.45 -30.39 11.38
CA ASP A 168 -26.56 -30.10 12.27
C ASP A 168 -27.87 -30.75 11.75
N GLU A 169 -28.09 -30.78 10.42
CA GLU A 169 -29.21 -31.51 9.81
C GLU A 169 -29.10 -33.03 10.07
N TYR A 170 -27.88 -33.57 9.93
CA TYR A 170 -27.61 -34.98 10.23
C TYR A 170 -27.89 -35.29 11.71
N ASP A 171 -27.39 -34.48 12.64
CA ASP A 171 -27.59 -34.66 14.09
C ASP A 171 -29.08 -34.63 14.47
N PHE A 172 -29.83 -33.68 13.91
CA PHE A 172 -31.28 -33.58 14.10
C PHE A 172 -32.02 -34.85 13.62
N LYS A 173 -31.71 -35.31 12.40
CA LYS A 173 -32.34 -36.51 11.83
C LYS A 173 -31.93 -37.77 12.57
N PHE A 174 -30.66 -37.88 12.97
CA PHE A 174 -30.15 -39.02 13.74
C PHE A 174 -30.89 -39.14 15.08
N LYS A 175 -30.99 -38.04 15.84
CA LYS A 175 -31.74 -38.00 17.11
C LYS A 175 -33.21 -38.35 16.93
N THR A 176 -33.83 -37.89 15.85
CA THR A 176 -35.24 -38.18 15.52
C THR A 176 -35.48 -39.66 15.22
N VAL A 177 -34.58 -40.30 14.49
CA VAL A 177 -34.67 -41.74 14.21
C VAL A 177 -34.40 -42.54 15.48
N GLN A 178 -33.38 -42.17 16.27
CA GLN A 178 -33.01 -42.84 17.51
C GLN A 178 -34.13 -42.81 18.57
N SER A 179 -34.87 -41.70 18.69
CA SER A 179 -36.01 -41.62 19.62
C SER A 179 -37.15 -42.54 19.22
N ARG A 180 -37.41 -42.69 17.91
CA ARG A 180 -38.43 -43.59 17.35
C ARG A 180 -38.05 -45.07 17.46
N GLU A 181 -36.76 -45.41 17.42
CA GLU A 181 -36.33 -46.82 17.64
C GLU A 181 -36.68 -47.34 19.04
N ASN A 182 -36.80 -46.44 20.02
CA ASN A 182 -37.19 -46.77 21.38
C ASN A 182 -38.72 -47.00 21.54
N GLU A 183 -39.53 -46.68 20.52
CA GLU A 183 -40.98 -46.89 20.51
C GLU A 183 -41.33 -48.18 19.75
N HIS A 184 -41.80 -49.20 20.47
CA HIS A 184 -41.98 -50.56 19.95
C HIS A 184 -43.22 -50.67 19.03
N ASN A 185 -43.06 -50.51 17.71
CA ASN A 185 -44.10 -50.84 16.72
C ASN A 185 -43.54 -51.52 15.46
N GLY A 186 -43.93 -52.78 15.22
CA GLY A 186 -43.31 -53.68 14.22
C GLY A 186 -43.60 -53.38 12.74
N LEU A 187 -44.58 -52.53 12.42
CA LEU A 187 -44.92 -52.16 11.04
C LEU A 187 -43.94 -51.14 10.42
N ALA A 188 -43.07 -50.51 11.23
CA ALA A 188 -42.13 -49.46 10.81
C ALA A 188 -40.75 -49.97 10.35
N GLN A 189 -40.47 -51.28 10.39
CA GLN A 189 -39.10 -51.80 10.26
C GLN A 189 -38.46 -51.58 8.87
N ASN A 190 -39.25 -51.62 7.78
CA ASN A 190 -38.76 -51.35 6.43
C ASN A 190 -38.54 -49.85 6.17
N GLU A 191 -39.35 -48.97 6.76
CA GLU A 191 -39.15 -47.52 6.67
C GLU A 191 -37.93 -47.09 7.50
N LEU A 192 -37.78 -47.65 8.70
CA LEU A 192 -36.62 -47.44 9.56
C LEU A 192 -35.31 -47.87 8.89
N LYS A 193 -35.32 -48.98 8.13
CA LYS A 193 -34.16 -49.39 7.31
C LYS A 193 -33.82 -48.36 6.22
N LYS A 194 -34.82 -47.78 5.55
CA LYS A 194 -34.60 -46.71 4.55
C LYS A 194 -34.04 -45.44 5.19
N GLU A 195 -34.57 -45.04 6.35
CA GLU A 195 -34.09 -43.89 7.12
C GLU A 195 -32.66 -44.10 7.61
N LYS A 196 -32.31 -45.30 8.11
CA LYS A 196 -30.93 -45.64 8.47
C LYS A 196 -29.98 -45.58 7.28
N MET A 197 -30.39 -46.08 6.12
CA MET A 197 -29.59 -46.00 4.91
C MET A 197 -29.38 -44.53 4.47
N PHE A 198 -30.42 -43.70 4.60
CA PHE A 198 -30.32 -42.26 4.34
C PHE A 198 -29.35 -41.56 5.31
N LEU A 199 -29.41 -41.88 6.62
CA LEU A 199 -28.46 -41.37 7.61
C LEU A 199 -27.02 -41.79 7.32
N THR A 200 -26.79 -43.04 6.90
CA THR A 200 -25.46 -43.49 6.48
C THR A 200 -24.95 -42.69 5.28
N ASN A 201 -25.80 -42.43 4.29
CA ASN A 201 -25.43 -41.61 3.12
C ASN A 201 -25.12 -40.16 3.52
N MET A 202 -25.90 -39.55 4.42
CA MET A 202 -25.59 -38.21 4.95
C MET A 202 -24.25 -38.20 5.68
N ASN A 203 -23.99 -39.22 6.51
CA ASN A 203 -22.75 -39.34 7.27
C ASN A 203 -21.52 -39.47 6.36
N ILE A 204 -21.64 -40.25 5.28
CA ILE A 204 -20.61 -40.32 4.22
C ILE A 204 -20.45 -38.95 3.54
N GLY A 205 -21.55 -38.24 3.28
CA GLY A 205 -21.54 -36.89 2.72
C GLY A 205 -20.74 -35.90 3.58
N VAL A 206 -20.95 -35.91 4.90
CA VAL A 206 -20.18 -35.10 5.86
C VAL A 206 -18.70 -35.43 5.79
N LEU A 207 -18.34 -36.72 5.81
CA LEU A 207 -16.94 -37.16 5.73
C LEU A 207 -16.25 -36.70 4.43
N VAL A 208 -16.93 -36.84 3.28
CA VAL A 208 -16.41 -36.40 1.98
C VAL A 208 -16.21 -34.88 1.97
N LYS A 209 -17.17 -34.12 2.53
CA LYS A 209 -17.05 -32.66 2.65
C LYS A 209 -15.90 -32.24 3.56
N ARG A 210 -15.71 -32.90 4.72
CA ARG A 210 -14.55 -32.67 5.61
C ARG A 210 -13.23 -32.87 4.87
N LYS A 211 -13.09 -34.00 4.15
CA LYS A 211 -11.88 -34.29 3.37
C LYS A 211 -11.63 -33.22 2.30
N ALA A 212 -12.66 -32.79 1.58
CA ALA A 212 -12.55 -31.74 0.58
C ALA A 212 -12.11 -30.39 1.17
N ILE A 213 -12.67 -29.99 2.32
CA ILE A 213 -12.30 -28.75 3.01
C ILE A 213 -10.84 -28.78 3.48
N ILE A 214 -10.41 -29.88 4.10
CA ILE A 214 -9.02 -30.04 4.57
C ILE A 214 -8.05 -29.95 3.39
N GLN A 215 -8.37 -30.58 2.26
CA GLN A 215 -7.56 -30.48 1.04
C GLN A 215 -7.49 -29.03 0.52
N LYS A 216 -8.63 -28.33 0.45
CA LYS A 216 -8.66 -26.91 0.05
C LYS A 216 -7.85 -26.02 0.97
N ILE A 217 -7.89 -26.25 2.29
CA ILE A 217 -7.07 -25.51 3.26
C ILE A 217 -5.58 -25.78 3.02
N ALA A 218 -5.18 -27.04 2.79
CA ALA A 218 -3.79 -27.39 2.50
C ALA A 218 -3.28 -26.71 1.22
N GLU A 219 -4.09 -26.69 0.16
CA GLU A 219 -3.77 -25.99 -1.09
C GLU A 219 -3.68 -24.47 -0.89
N LEU A 220 -4.62 -23.87 -0.15
CA LEU A 220 -4.59 -22.46 0.22
C LEU A 220 -3.31 -22.11 0.99
N MET A 221 -2.87 -22.95 1.94
CA MET A 221 -1.61 -22.73 2.64
C MET A 221 -0.40 -22.76 1.70
N SER A 222 -0.41 -23.64 0.69
CA SER A 222 0.66 -23.68 -0.32
C SER A 222 0.69 -22.42 -1.20
N VAL A 223 -0.47 -21.94 -1.65
CA VAL A 223 -0.57 -20.72 -2.47
C VAL A 223 -0.20 -19.48 -1.65
N THR A 224 -0.63 -19.45 -0.39
CA THR A 224 -0.31 -18.36 0.55
C THR A 224 1.18 -18.27 0.80
N ASP A 225 1.85 -19.41 1.02
CA ASP A 225 3.30 -19.51 1.24
C ASP A 225 4.11 -19.00 0.03
N HIS A 226 3.73 -19.42 -1.19
CA HIS A 226 4.35 -18.91 -2.42
C HIS A 226 4.15 -17.40 -2.60
N THR A 227 2.92 -16.92 -2.39
CA THR A 227 2.58 -15.49 -2.53
C THR A 227 3.30 -14.64 -1.49
N GLN A 228 3.35 -15.13 -0.24
CA GLN A 228 4.06 -14.50 0.87
C GLN A 228 5.58 -14.46 0.61
N SER A 229 6.14 -15.53 0.03
CA SER A 229 7.56 -15.58 -0.33
C SER A 229 7.92 -14.52 -1.37
N ALA A 230 7.11 -14.36 -2.42
CA ALA A 230 7.31 -13.29 -3.41
C ALA A 230 7.18 -11.90 -2.77
N LEU A 231 6.17 -11.68 -1.92
CA LEU A 231 5.96 -10.42 -1.23
C LEU A 231 7.14 -10.03 -0.31
N ILE A 232 7.68 -10.98 0.46
CA ILE A 232 8.73 -10.72 1.45
C ILE A 232 10.12 -10.69 0.82
N ASN A 233 10.42 -11.60 -0.10
CA ASN A 233 11.78 -11.76 -0.63
C ASN A 233 12.04 -10.92 -1.89
N GLU A 234 11.00 -10.50 -2.60
CA GLU A 234 11.14 -9.67 -3.81
C GLU A 234 10.67 -8.23 -3.51
N GLU A 235 9.36 -8.01 -3.42
CA GLU A 235 8.79 -6.65 -3.33
C GLU A 235 9.27 -5.85 -2.11
N LEU A 236 9.30 -6.48 -0.93
CA LEU A 236 9.78 -5.82 0.28
C LEU A 236 11.28 -5.50 0.22
N VAL A 237 12.08 -6.37 -0.41
CA VAL A 237 13.52 -6.14 -0.57
C VAL A 237 13.77 -5.04 -1.60
N GLU A 238 13.07 -5.05 -2.72
CA GLU A 238 13.12 -4.00 -3.73
C GLU A 238 12.67 -2.64 -3.16
N TRP A 239 11.63 -2.62 -2.32
CA TRP A 239 11.21 -1.40 -1.62
C TRP A 239 12.28 -0.89 -0.64
N LYS A 240 12.91 -1.78 0.15
CA LYS A 240 14.01 -1.39 1.05
C LYS A 240 15.20 -0.83 0.27
N HIS A 241 15.53 -1.42 -0.87
CA HIS A 241 16.59 -0.94 -1.75
C HIS A 241 16.27 0.44 -2.33
N ARG A 242 15.03 0.65 -2.81
CA ARG A 242 14.55 1.96 -3.27
C ARG A 242 14.57 3.00 -2.15
N GLN A 243 14.19 2.63 -0.92
CA GLN A 243 14.28 3.51 0.24
C GLN A 243 15.72 3.94 0.51
N GLN A 244 16.70 3.02 0.41
CA GLN A 244 18.11 3.32 0.58
C GLN A 244 18.61 4.32 -0.48
N ILE A 245 18.24 4.11 -1.75
CA ILE A 245 18.56 5.01 -2.86
C ILE A 245 17.92 6.39 -2.67
N ALA A 246 16.66 6.45 -2.25
CA ALA A 246 15.99 7.71 -1.97
C ALA A 246 16.67 8.49 -0.82
N CYS A 247 17.17 7.79 0.21
CA CYS A 247 17.90 8.43 1.32
C CYS A 247 19.23 9.06 0.89
N ILE A 248 19.84 8.62 -0.21
CA ILE A 248 21.08 9.20 -0.75
C ILE A 248 20.84 10.22 -1.88
N GLY A 249 19.59 10.67 -2.06
CA GLY A 249 19.21 11.67 -3.05
C GLY A 249 18.77 11.11 -4.41
N GLY A 250 18.46 9.81 -4.48
CA GLY A 250 17.83 9.21 -5.65
C GLY A 250 16.34 9.57 -5.80
N PRO A 251 15.63 8.96 -6.77
CA PRO A 251 14.24 9.27 -7.04
C PRO A 251 13.33 9.02 -5.82
N PRO A 252 12.18 9.72 -5.71
CA PRO A 252 11.23 9.54 -4.62
C PRO A 252 10.80 8.08 -4.46
N ASN A 253 10.79 7.59 -3.22
CA ASN A 253 10.36 6.21 -2.94
C ASN A 253 8.84 6.06 -3.10
N ALA A 254 8.40 4.90 -3.58
CA ALA A 254 6.99 4.55 -3.61
C ALA A 254 6.42 4.46 -2.18
N CYS A 255 5.18 4.92 -2.00
CA CYS A 255 4.51 4.85 -0.70
C CYS A 255 4.28 3.39 -0.29
N LEU A 256 4.23 3.15 1.02
CA LEU A 256 4.02 1.82 1.59
C LEU A 256 2.58 1.29 1.43
N ASP A 257 1.67 2.03 0.80
CA ASP A 257 0.25 1.73 0.83
C ASP A 257 -0.10 0.45 0.05
N GLN A 258 0.54 0.21 -1.08
CA GLN A 258 0.36 -1.01 -1.86
C GLN A 258 0.88 -2.24 -1.09
N LEU A 259 2.10 -2.15 -0.54
CA LEU A 259 2.65 -3.18 0.34
C LEU A 259 1.74 -3.41 1.55
N GLN A 260 1.28 -2.35 2.22
CA GLN A 260 0.39 -2.45 3.36
C GLN A 260 -0.91 -3.18 2.98
N SER A 261 -1.48 -2.90 1.81
CA SER A 261 -2.66 -3.58 1.30
C SER A 261 -2.42 -5.09 1.14
N TRP A 262 -1.30 -5.48 0.51
CA TRP A 262 -0.94 -6.89 0.32
C TRP A 262 -0.70 -7.61 1.64
N PHE A 263 0.16 -7.06 2.51
CA PHE A 263 0.46 -7.62 3.82
C PHE A 263 -0.82 -7.77 4.66
N THR A 264 -1.67 -6.75 4.67
CA THR A 264 -2.93 -6.78 5.43
C THR A 264 -3.91 -7.81 4.88
N THR A 265 -4.01 -7.95 3.55
CA THR A 265 -4.90 -8.92 2.92
C THR A 265 -4.48 -10.35 3.24
N ILE A 266 -3.20 -10.69 3.07
CA ILE A 266 -2.68 -12.01 3.42
C ILE A 266 -2.83 -12.28 4.92
N ALA A 267 -2.55 -11.31 5.78
CA ALA A 267 -2.70 -11.45 7.22
C ALA A 267 -4.15 -11.75 7.63
N LYS A 268 -5.13 -11.06 7.02
CA LYS A 268 -6.56 -11.32 7.23
C LYS A 268 -6.95 -12.73 6.76
N SER A 269 -6.48 -13.16 5.60
CA SER A 269 -6.74 -14.52 5.09
C SER A 269 -6.16 -15.60 6.02
N LEU A 270 -4.95 -15.41 6.55
CA LEU A 270 -4.36 -16.34 7.52
C LEU A 270 -5.15 -16.40 8.84
N LEU A 271 -5.61 -15.25 9.34
CA LEU A 271 -6.47 -15.19 10.53
C LEU A 271 -7.83 -15.85 10.30
N GLN A 272 -8.41 -15.66 9.13
CA GLN A 272 -9.65 -16.32 8.70
C GLN A 272 -9.46 -17.84 8.65
N VAL A 273 -8.39 -18.35 8.04
CA VAL A 273 -8.07 -19.79 8.03
C VAL A 273 -7.90 -20.33 9.46
N ARG A 274 -7.22 -19.60 10.34
CA ARG A 274 -7.13 -19.97 11.76
C ARG A 274 -8.50 -20.08 12.43
N GLN A 275 -9.44 -19.19 12.12
CA GLN A 275 -10.81 -19.28 12.62
C GLN A 275 -11.54 -20.51 12.04
N GLN A 276 -11.39 -20.78 10.74
CA GLN A 276 -11.98 -21.96 10.09
C GLN A 276 -11.46 -23.27 10.69
N LEU A 277 -10.16 -23.36 10.99
CA LEU A 277 -9.57 -24.52 11.66
C LEU A 277 -10.18 -24.73 13.05
N LYS A 278 -10.37 -23.66 13.84
CA LYS A 278 -11.08 -23.77 15.14
C LYS A 278 -12.51 -24.24 14.96
N LYS A 279 -13.21 -23.76 13.93
CA LYS A 279 -14.58 -24.16 13.66
C LYS A 279 -14.69 -25.64 13.28
N LEU A 280 -13.74 -26.15 12.50
CA LEU A 280 -13.64 -27.58 12.19
C LEU A 280 -13.43 -28.42 13.45
N GLU A 281 -12.66 -27.95 14.44
CA GLU A 281 -12.51 -28.64 15.73
C GLU A 281 -13.81 -28.68 16.53
N GLU A 282 -14.61 -27.62 16.51
CA GLU A 282 -15.94 -27.64 17.14
C GLU A 282 -16.85 -28.68 16.47
N LEU A 283 -16.79 -28.81 15.15
CA LEU A 283 -17.55 -29.81 14.39
C LEU A 283 -17.05 -31.23 14.65
N GLU A 284 -15.75 -31.43 14.80
CA GLU A 284 -15.14 -32.70 15.21
C GLU A 284 -15.68 -33.16 16.58
N GLN A 285 -15.76 -32.24 17.56
CA GLN A 285 -16.31 -32.56 18.89
C GLN A 285 -17.76 -33.04 18.86
N LYS A 286 -18.58 -32.51 17.94
CA LYS A 286 -19.98 -32.93 17.77
C LYS A 286 -20.11 -34.29 17.07
N LEU A 287 -19.23 -34.61 16.13
CA LEU A 287 -19.25 -35.84 15.33
C LEU A 287 -17.83 -36.19 14.90
N THR A 288 -17.37 -37.40 15.26
CA THR A 288 -16.03 -37.90 14.93
C THR A 288 -16.11 -39.30 14.33
N TYR A 289 -15.11 -39.66 13.52
CA TYR A 289 -14.97 -40.95 12.85
C TYR A 289 -13.68 -41.66 13.26
N ASP A 290 -13.60 -42.95 12.97
CA ASP A 290 -12.30 -43.65 12.95
C ASP A 290 -11.50 -43.11 11.74
N ILE A 291 -10.31 -42.56 12.02
CA ILE A 291 -9.46 -41.83 11.05
C ILE A 291 -10.15 -40.58 10.44
N ASP A 292 -10.62 -39.68 11.30
CA ASP A 292 -11.19 -38.40 10.86
C ASP A 292 -10.14 -37.51 10.16
N PRO A 293 -10.43 -37.00 8.93
CA PRO A 293 -9.55 -36.07 8.22
C PRO A 293 -9.17 -34.82 9.03
N ILE A 294 -10.07 -34.32 9.88
CA ILE A 294 -9.83 -33.15 10.74
C ILE A 294 -8.75 -33.49 11.76
N THR A 295 -8.93 -34.58 12.53
CA THR A 295 -7.97 -35.02 13.55
C THR A 295 -6.59 -35.28 12.96
N CYS A 296 -6.54 -35.93 11.78
CA CYS A 296 -5.29 -36.29 11.13
C CYS A 296 -4.47 -35.08 10.66
N ASN A 297 -5.11 -33.99 10.25
CA ASN A 297 -4.44 -32.84 9.61
C ASN A 297 -4.39 -31.58 10.49
N LYS A 298 -5.19 -31.53 11.57
CA LYS A 298 -5.34 -30.38 12.45
C LYS A 298 -4.01 -29.75 12.87
N GLN A 299 -3.13 -30.53 13.49
CA GLN A 299 -1.89 -30.01 14.06
C GLN A 299 -0.98 -29.42 12.97
N ALA A 300 -0.78 -30.15 11.87
CA ALA A 300 0.06 -29.72 10.77
C ALA A 300 -0.45 -28.41 10.13
N LEU A 301 -1.77 -28.29 9.91
CA LEU A 301 -2.36 -27.08 9.33
C LEU A 301 -2.30 -25.89 10.29
N GLN A 302 -2.49 -26.11 11.59
CA GLN A 302 -2.37 -25.06 12.60
C GLN A 302 -0.94 -24.53 12.72
N GLU A 303 0.04 -25.43 12.81
CA GLU A 303 1.46 -25.07 12.90
C GLU A 303 1.90 -24.31 11.64
N ARG A 304 1.49 -24.78 10.46
CA ARG A 304 1.80 -24.10 9.18
C ARG A 304 1.17 -22.72 9.11
N THR A 305 -0.10 -22.57 9.48
CA THR A 305 -0.80 -21.27 9.50
C THR A 305 -0.11 -20.29 10.47
N GLN A 306 0.26 -20.77 11.66
CA GLN A 306 0.92 -19.96 12.68
C GLN A 306 2.33 -19.54 12.25
N SER A 307 3.09 -20.44 11.61
CA SER A 307 4.42 -20.16 11.08
C SER A 307 4.38 -19.06 10.02
N LEU A 308 3.49 -19.20 9.03
CA LEU A 308 3.30 -18.20 7.97
C LEU A 308 2.90 -16.84 8.55
N PHE A 309 1.92 -16.82 9.46
CA PHE A 309 1.47 -15.57 10.09
C PHE A 309 2.57 -14.90 10.90
N LYS A 310 3.37 -15.66 11.65
CA LYS A 310 4.50 -15.14 12.42
C LYS A 310 5.56 -14.52 11.50
N GLN A 311 5.93 -15.21 10.43
CA GLN A 311 6.92 -14.71 9.47
C GLN A 311 6.43 -13.43 8.77
N LEU A 312 5.15 -13.40 8.38
CA LEU A 312 4.53 -12.23 7.75
C LEU A 312 4.55 -11.03 8.70
N LEU A 313 4.16 -11.23 9.96
CA LEU A 313 4.13 -10.16 10.96
C LEU A 313 5.53 -9.63 11.28
N GLN A 314 6.52 -10.52 11.42
CA GLN A 314 7.91 -10.14 11.63
C GLN A 314 8.47 -9.32 10.46
N SER A 315 8.15 -9.73 9.23
CA SER A 315 8.61 -9.04 8.01
C SER A 315 7.88 -7.72 7.78
N SER A 316 6.67 -7.57 8.33
CA SER A 316 5.87 -6.35 8.20
C SER A 316 6.36 -5.18 9.05
N PHE A 317 7.21 -5.42 10.06
CA PHE A 317 7.75 -4.37 10.90
C PHE A 317 8.96 -3.72 10.22
N VAL A 318 8.78 -2.49 9.74
CA VAL A 318 9.78 -1.77 8.94
C VAL A 318 10.01 -0.36 9.46
N VAL A 319 11.17 0.20 9.11
CA VAL A 319 11.48 1.62 9.30
C VAL A 319 10.93 2.37 8.10
N GLU A 320 9.86 3.14 8.28
CA GLU A 320 9.26 3.96 7.22
C GLU A 320 10.10 5.22 6.95
N ARG A 321 10.56 5.88 8.03
CA ARG A 321 11.45 7.05 7.95
C ARG A 321 12.73 6.75 8.73
N GLN A 322 13.83 6.72 8.00
CA GLN A 322 15.17 6.51 8.56
C GLN A 322 15.54 7.63 9.54
N PRO A 323 16.45 7.37 10.52
CA PRO A 323 16.88 8.37 11.48
C PRO A 323 17.34 9.67 10.82
N CYS A 324 16.66 10.78 11.13
CA CYS A 324 16.95 12.07 10.51
C CYS A 324 16.81 13.21 11.51
N MET A 325 17.69 14.21 11.42
CA MET A 325 17.59 15.42 12.24
C MET A 325 16.67 16.43 11.54
N PRO A 326 15.61 16.94 12.19
CA PRO A 326 14.75 17.97 11.60
C PRO A 326 15.50 19.25 11.18
N THR A 327 16.63 19.55 11.82
CA THR A 327 17.49 20.68 11.47
C THR A 327 18.32 20.45 10.20
N HIS A 328 18.46 19.20 9.74
CA HIS A 328 19.26 18.82 8.58
C HIS A 328 18.55 17.73 7.74
N PRO A 329 17.39 18.04 7.12
CA PRO A 329 16.57 17.05 6.41
C PRO A 329 17.26 16.46 5.18
N GLN A 330 18.24 17.18 4.62
CA GLN A 330 19.02 16.77 3.45
C GLN A 330 20.05 15.64 3.73
N ARG A 331 20.28 15.30 5.00
CA ARG A 331 21.28 14.31 5.41
C ARG A 331 20.69 13.26 6.35
N PRO A 332 19.81 12.37 5.85
CA PRO A 332 19.33 11.24 6.65
C PRO A 332 20.49 10.32 7.04
N MET A 333 20.32 9.57 8.13
CA MET A 333 21.30 8.64 8.72
C MET A 333 22.58 9.27 9.29
N VAL A 334 22.73 10.60 9.22
CA VAL A 334 23.83 11.33 9.88
C VAL A 334 23.28 11.98 11.15
N LEU A 335 23.71 11.50 12.32
CA LEU A 335 23.25 12.01 13.61
C LEU A 335 24.36 12.78 14.32
N LYS A 336 24.06 14.02 14.75
CA LYS A 336 24.95 14.82 15.59
C LYS A 336 24.63 14.58 17.06
N THR A 337 25.65 14.29 17.85
CA THR A 337 25.55 14.12 19.31
C THR A 337 24.90 15.35 19.95
N GLY A 338 23.94 15.13 20.87
CA GLY A 338 23.19 16.20 21.54
C GLY A 338 22.11 16.89 20.70
N VAL A 339 21.94 16.52 19.42
CA VAL A 339 20.87 17.05 18.55
C VAL A 339 19.72 16.04 18.48
N GLN A 340 18.49 16.55 18.48
CA GLN A 340 17.29 15.73 18.36
C GLN A 340 17.16 15.14 16.96
N PHE A 341 16.62 13.93 16.88
CA PHE A 341 16.34 13.24 15.62
C PHE A 341 15.04 12.47 15.72
N THR A 342 14.45 12.17 14.57
CA THR A 342 13.21 11.40 14.47
C THR A 342 13.44 10.09 13.74
N VAL A 343 12.66 9.09 14.12
CA VAL A 343 12.54 7.81 13.41
C VAL A 343 11.06 7.47 13.34
N LYS A 344 10.59 6.97 12.18
CA LYS A 344 9.23 6.49 12.04
C LYS A 344 9.23 5.00 11.71
N LEU A 345 8.53 4.23 12.54
CA LEU A 345 8.35 2.80 12.40
C LEU A 345 6.92 2.52 11.96
N ARG A 346 6.73 1.54 11.08
CA ARG A 346 5.41 1.15 10.57
C ARG A 346 5.29 -0.36 10.54
N VAL A 347 4.10 -0.85 10.86
CA VAL A 347 3.70 -2.25 10.66
C VAL A 347 2.82 -2.29 9.41
N LEU A 348 3.27 -3.02 8.39
CA LEU A 348 2.54 -3.15 7.12
C LEU A 348 1.26 -3.98 7.24
N VAL A 349 1.09 -4.72 8.35
CA VAL A 349 -0.15 -5.42 8.67
C VAL A 349 -1.07 -4.48 9.47
N LYS A 350 -2.15 -4.02 8.84
CA LYS A 350 -3.15 -3.15 9.45
C LYS A 350 -4.32 -3.96 9.99
N LEU A 351 -4.27 -4.27 11.28
CA LEU A 351 -5.33 -4.95 12.03
C LEU A 351 -5.81 -4.04 13.17
N GLN A 352 -7.12 -3.89 13.34
CA GLN A 352 -7.67 -3.03 14.41
C GLN A 352 -7.36 -3.59 15.79
N GLU A 353 -7.25 -4.91 15.89
CA GLU A 353 -6.92 -5.68 17.08
C GLU A 353 -5.52 -5.35 17.62
N LEU A 354 -4.62 -4.81 16.78
CA LEU A 354 -3.26 -4.43 17.17
C LEU A 354 -3.13 -2.98 17.64
N ASN A 355 -4.19 -2.17 17.51
CA ASN A 355 -4.15 -0.76 17.87
C ASN A 355 -3.88 -0.59 19.38
N TYR A 356 -2.87 0.21 19.74
CA TYR A 356 -2.38 0.40 21.11
C TYR A 356 -1.85 -0.84 21.84
N GLN A 357 -1.78 -2.01 21.19
CA GLN A 357 -1.27 -3.24 21.82
C GLN A 357 0.24 -3.39 21.69
N LEU A 358 0.84 -2.77 20.68
CA LEU A 358 2.26 -2.91 20.38
C LEU A 358 3.06 -1.77 20.99
N LYS A 359 3.92 -2.11 21.95
CA LYS A 359 4.90 -1.19 22.54
C LYS A 359 6.28 -1.45 21.95
N VAL A 360 6.80 -0.46 21.24
CA VAL A 360 8.13 -0.50 20.63
C VAL A 360 9.15 0.07 21.59
N LYS A 361 10.36 -0.50 21.59
CA LYS A 361 11.50 0.02 22.34
C LYS A 361 12.67 0.26 21.41
N VAL A 362 13.22 1.48 21.42
CA VAL A 362 14.41 1.83 20.65
C VAL A 362 15.65 1.51 21.47
N LEU A 363 16.59 0.79 20.86
CA LEU A 363 17.86 0.38 21.46
C LEU A 363 18.98 0.73 20.49
N PHE A 364 20.10 1.23 21.00
CA PHE A 364 21.25 1.64 20.20
C PHE A 364 22.40 0.63 20.38
N ASP A 365 22.97 0.19 19.26
CA ASP A 365 24.04 -0.79 19.12
C ASP A 365 23.79 -2.14 19.82
N LYS A 366 22.56 -2.52 20.19
CA LYS A 366 22.25 -3.62 21.15
C LYS A 366 23.09 -4.89 20.93
N ASP A 367 23.16 -5.38 19.69
CA ASP A 367 23.80 -6.65 19.30
C ASP A 367 24.95 -6.44 18.28
N VAL A 368 25.69 -5.33 18.41
CA VAL A 368 26.83 -5.02 17.52
C VAL A 368 28.10 -5.70 18.02
N ASN A 369 28.63 -6.66 17.25
CA ASN A 369 29.87 -7.40 17.57
C ASN A 369 31.11 -6.48 17.66
N ASP A 370 31.12 -5.40 16.88
CA ASP A 370 32.22 -4.41 16.85
C ASP A 370 32.43 -3.69 18.19
N LYS A 371 31.45 -3.73 19.09
CA LYS A 371 31.58 -3.21 20.47
C LYS A 371 32.75 -3.81 21.24
N ASN A 372 33.16 -5.02 20.89
CA ASN A 372 34.21 -5.78 21.57
C ASN A 372 35.44 -6.02 20.68
N ILE A 373 35.29 -5.90 19.35
CA ILE A 373 36.33 -6.26 18.37
C ILE A 373 37.10 -5.02 17.89
N VAL A 374 36.42 -3.88 17.69
CA VAL A 374 37.05 -2.67 17.16
C VAL A 374 37.59 -1.81 18.31
N LYS A 375 38.91 -1.75 18.43
CA LYS A 375 39.59 -0.90 19.41
C LYS A 375 39.25 0.58 19.15
N GLY A 376 38.66 1.24 20.14
CA GLY A 376 38.20 2.63 20.03
C GLY A 376 36.78 2.82 19.52
N PHE A 377 35.95 1.75 19.45
CA PHE A 377 34.53 1.87 19.11
C PHE A 377 33.78 2.68 20.18
N ARG A 378 33.30 3.87 19.80
CA ARG A 378 32.54 4.76 20.68
C ARG A 378 31.19 4.14 21.01
N LYS A 379 30.74 4.31 22.26
CA LYS A 379 29.44 3.80 22.70
C LYS A 379 28.52 4.97 22.95
N PHE A 380 27.33 4.92 22.39
CA PHE A 380 26.36 5.98 22.59
C PHE A 380 25.10 5.49 23.31
N ASN A 381 24.47 6.41 24.02
CA ASN A 381 23.15 6.22 24.61
C ASN A 381 22.16 7.16 23.92
N ILE A 382 20.95 6.64 23.66
CA ILE A 382 19.80 7.48 23.33
C ILE A 382 19.40 8.25 24.59
N LEU A 383 19.05 9.52 24.43
CA LEU A 383 18.42 10.34 25.46
C LEU A 383 16.96 10.58 25.07
N GLY A 384 16.04 10.46 26.03
CA GLY A 384 14.62 10.74 25.83
C GLY A 384 13.72 9.52 26.06
N THR A 385 12.58 9.50 25.38
CA THR A 385 11.62 8.39 25.48
C THR A 385 12.14 7.19 24.72
N HIS A 386 12.38 6.08 25.42
CA HIS A 386 12.88 4.85 24.81
C HIS A 386 11.79 3.91 24.31
N THR A 387 10.53 4.23 24.62
CA THR A 387 9.40 3.38 24.27
C THR A 387 8.22 4.17 23.75
N LYS A 388 7.62 3.69 22.68
CA LYS A 388 6.44 4.28 22.06
C LYS A 388 5.41 3.21 21.76
N VAL A 389 4.15 3.53 21.99
CA VAL A 389 3.03 2.67 21.62
C VAL A 389 2.64 3.00 20.18
N MET A 390 2.46 1.98 19.36
CA MET A 390 1.96 2.17 18.00
C MET A 390 0.47 2.49 18.00
N ASN A 391 0.09 3.45 17.16
CA ASN A 391 -1.28 3.90 17.00
C ASN A 391 -1.65 4.02 15.52
N MET A 392 -2.95 4.02 15.25
CA MET A 392 -3.47 4.33 13.91
C MET A 392 -3.39 5.84 13.66
N GLU A 393 -2.65 6.22 12.61
CA GLU A 393 -2.59 7.60 12.12
C GLU A 393 -3.67 7.85 11.06
N GLU A 394 -4.25 9.05 11.04
CA GLU A 394 -5.22 9.51 10.04
C GLU A 394 -4.51 9.90 8.73
N SER A 395 -4.01 8.91 7.99
CA SER A 395 -3.68 9.07 6.56
C SER A 395 -4.86 8.62 5.69
N THR A 396 -4.85 8.94 4.39
CA THR A 396 -5.92 8.57 3.44
C THR A 396 -6.30 7.09 3.50
N ASN A 397 -5.32 6.23 3.80
CA ASN A 397 -5.51 4.79 3.99
C ASN A 397 -5.35 4.32 5.44
N GLY A 398 -4.98 5.21 6.37
CA GLY A 398 -4.58 4.96 7.77
C GLY A 398 -3.41 3.98 7.93
N SER A 399 -2.50 4.23 8.88
CA SER A 399 -1.31 3.39 9.10
C SER A 399 -1.09 3.09 10.57
N LEU A 400 -0.71 1.84 10.90
CA LEU A 400 -0.25 1.48 12.23
C LEU A 400 1.24 1.81 12.35
N ALA A 401 1.54 2.94 12.99
CA ALA A 401 2.89 3.48 13.05
C ALA A 401 3.23 3.99 14.46
N ALA A 402 4.53 4.15 14.69
CA ALA A 402 5.07 4.85 15.84
C ALA A 402 6.16 5.80 15.36
N GLU A 403 5.94 7.10 15.53
CA GLU A 403 6.98 8.11 15.35
C GLU A 403 7.60 8.45 16.70
N ASP A 404 8.92 8.30 16.78
CA ASP A 404 9.71 8.61 17.96
C ASP A 404 10.57 9.85 17.72
N LEU A 405 10.38 10.86 18.56
CA LEU A 405 11.27 12.01 18.68
C LEU A 405 12.32 11.71 19.75
N CYS A 406 13.50 11.30 19.32
CA CYS A 406 14.63 11.07 20.20
C CYS A 406 15.27 12.42 20.58
N ARG A 407 15.50 12.65 21.88
CA ARG A 407 16.10 13.92 22.36
C ARG A 407 17.60 14.05 22.03
N GLY A 408 18.16 13.02 21.41
CA GLY A 408 19.52 12.99 20.87
C GLY A 408 20.33 11.81 21.37
N VAL A 409 21.54 11.72 20.87
CA VAL A 409 22.50 10.68 21.22
C VAL A 409 23.61 11.31 22.07
N ARG A 410 24.05 10.65 23.16
CA ARG A 410 25.17 11.10 24.00
C ARG A 410 26.26 10.04 24.06
N ASP A 411 27.50 10.49 23.91
CA ASP A 411 28.69 9.64 24.02
C ASP A 411 28.87 9.16 25.47
N LYS A 412 29.07 7.85 25.66
CA LYS A 412 29.56 7.28 26.91
C LYS A 412 31.08 7.46 26.90
N LEU A 413 31.55 8.58 27.42
CA LEU A 413 32.96 8.71 27.78
C LEU A 413 33.30 7.64 28.82
N GLY A 414 33.98 6.58 28.41
CA GLY A 414 34.63 5.65 29.32
C GLY A 414 35.79 6.37 30.00
N LEU A 415 35.90 6.22 31.32
CA LEU A 415 36.93 6.81 32.21
C LEU A 415 38.38 6.33 31.92
N GLY A 416 38.73 5.92 30.69
CA GLY A 416 40.02 5.28 30.39
C GLY A 416 40.76 5.68 29.10
N ASP A 417 40.10 6.18 28.05
CA ASP A 417 40.75 6.29 26.73
C ASP A 417 41.16 7.73 26.37
N LEU A 418 42.01 8.32 27.22
CA LEU A 418 42.75 9.56 26.92
C LEU A 418 44.10 9.31 26.23
N HIS A 419 44.35 8.09 25.74
CA HIS A 419 45.56 7.80 24.97
C HIS A 419 45.33 7.95 23.46
N ARG A 420 45.92 9.05 22.95
CA ARG A 420 46.31 9.25 21.55
C ARG A 420 47.01 7.98 21.04
N GLY A 421 46.41 7.29 20.08
CA GLY A 421 47.06 6.18 19.38
C GLY A 421 46.09 5.53 18.40
N GLY A 422 46.37 5.65 17.10
CA GLY A 422 45.48 5.34 15.99
C GLY A 422 44.79 3.97 15.99
N GLY A 423 43.64 3.93 15.32
CA GLY A 423 42.96 2.70 14.94
C GLY A 423 41.75 2.93 14.04
N VAL A 424 40.99 4.02 14.24
CA VAL A 424 39.75 4.26 13.47
C VAL A 424 39.58 5.74 13.11
N PRO A 425 39.18 6.10 11.87
CA PRO A 425 38.92 7.50 11.52
C PRO A 425 37.78 8.08 12.37
N ARG A 426 37.92 9.35 12.80
CA ARG A 426 36.99 10.09 13.67
C ARG A 426 35.50 10.08 13.21
N THR A 427 35.25 9.71 11.95
CA THR A 427 33.95 9.77 11.27
C THR A 427 33.65 8.55 10.37
N GLY A 428 34.18 7.35 10.67
CA GLY A 428 33.99 6.16 9.82
C GLY A 428 33.25 4.96 10.42
N CYS A 429 32.85 5.00 11.70
CA CYS A 429 32.10 3.90 12.32
C CYS A 429 30.60 4.02 12.01
N LEU A 430 29.98 2.91 11.61
CA LEU A 430 28.53 2.78 11.52
C LEU A 430 27.98 2.28 12.86
N HIS A 431 26.82 2.80 13.23
CA HIS A 431 26.06 2.42 14.43
C HIS A 431 24.65 2.01 14.00
N LEU A 432 24.02 1.09 14.73
CA LEU A 432 22.72 0.51 14.41
C LEU A 432 21.68 0.73 15.51
#